data_AF-A0A9Q3XEA1-F1
#
_entry.id   AF-A0A9Q3XEA1-F1
#
_cell.length_a   1.000
_cell.length_b   1.000
_cell.length_c   1.000
_cell.angle_alpha   90.00
_cell.angle_beta   90.00
_cell.angle_gamma   90.00
#
_symmetry.space_group_name_H-M   'P 1'
#
loop_
_entity.id
_entity.type
_entity.pdbx_description
1 polymer ?
#
loop_
_entity_poly.entity_id
_entity_poly.type
_entity_poly.pdbx_seq_one_letter_code
_entity_poly.pdbx_strand_id
1 'polypeptide(L)'
;MNIIHKLIAAASASLALAAAAPAAAQEVEYDAIEEKNLLKGKASIEADKGYILLTLPARGNGIFVKTPDADDIAEYNEEWEEKYEKAAERYAKKLKSYEQQLEYWERQRRKRTARPEKPEEVTRETFSIGDIERRMLVSFGPQYVFSKDTDGEKSYSYMIQVEPGTYTYYGPIFLMPNGQTMGTCYCMGSVKFEVGAGEITDLGTFMAQEWASDGDMQMATVGYEPMGRDPRPVEYPTFASLADYNVVPADLRAAGKMNNFFGILIGRHPPVEGVLAYDRDRVIDVKEAEAIAAMEVEAEALAEAAEAVAEAAEAIEDAEAALGEVVAESAAETAAGSEN
;
A
#
# COMPACT_ATOMS: atom_id res chain seq x y z
N MET A 1 -4.01 66.36 -40.23
CA MET A 1 -3.18 66.69 -39.05
C MET A 1 -4.09 66.87 -37.85
N ASN A 2 -3.95 65.97 -36.88
CA ASN A 2 -4.22 66.11 -35.46
C ASN A 2 -5.65 66.06 -34.85
N ILE A 3 -5.85 65.00 -34.03
CA ILE A 3 -6.29 64.95 -32.59
C ILE A 3 -7.63 65.68 -32.32
N ILE A 4 -8.69 65.15 -31.70
CA ILE A 4 -8.79 64.45 -30.40
C ILE A 4 -10.18 63.77 -30.32
N HIS A 5 -10.25 62.44 -30.15
CA HIS A 5 -11.46 61.77 -29.65
C HIS A 5 -11.26 61.45 -28.17
N LYS A 6 -12.11 62.02 -27.31
CA LYS A 6 -12.10 61.77 -25.86
C LYS A 6 -12.76 60.42 -25.55
N LEU A 7 -11.96 59.52 -25.01
CA LEU A 7 -12.36 58.29 -24.34
C LEU A 7 -13.13 58.62 -23.05
N ILE A 8 -14.33 58.03 -22.88
CA ILE A 8 -14.98 57.86 -21.58
C ILE A 8 -14.82 56.39 -21.23
N ALA A 9 -13.94 56.10 -20.28
CA ALA A 9 -13.76 54.77 -19.71
C ALA A 9 -14.75 54.60 -18.55
N ALA A 10 -15.72 53.69 -18.69
CA ALA A 10 -16.55 53.22 -17.60
C ALA A 10 -15.84 52.05 -16.92
N ALA A 11 -15.32 52.29 -15.72
CA ALA A 11 -14.74 51.26 -14.86
C ALA A 11 -15.87 50.36 -14.33
N SER A 12 -15.90 49.12 -14.82
CA SER A 12 -16.77 48.07 -14.30
C SER A 12 -15.98 47.33 -13.22
N ALA A 13 -16.33 47.56 -11.95
CA ALA A 13 -15.77 46.83 -10.82
C ALA A 13 -16.37 45.41 -10.79
N SER A 14 -15.63 44.45 -11.33
CA SER A 14 -15.94 43.02 -11.19
C SER A 14 -15.63 42.58 -9.76
N LEU A 15 -16.67 42.40 -8.95
CA LEU A 15 -16.61 41.68 -7.69
C LEU A 15 -16.21 40.22 -8.00
N ALA A 16 -14.94 39.89 -7.77
CA ALA A 16 -14.47 38.51 -7.79
C ALA A 16 -15.04 37.80 -6.57
N LEU A 17 -16.14 37.07 -6.77
CA LEU A 17 -16.52 35.99 -5.86
C LEU A 17 -15.42 34.94 -5.99
N ALA A 18 -14.47 34.94 -5.04
CA ALA A 18 -13.60 33.81 -4.83
C ALA A 18 -14.49 32.63 -4.45
N ALA A 19 -14.84 31.81 -5.44
CA ALA A 19 -15.29 30.47 -5.19
C ALA A 19 -14.16 29.80 -4.41
N ALA A 20 -14.40 29.50 -3.14
CA ALA A 20 -13.62 28.50 -2.45
C ALA A 20 -13.78 27.22 -3.27
N ALA A 21 -12.80 26.94 -4.12
CA ALA A 21 -12.67 25.61 -4.69
C ALA A 21 -12.65 24.65 -3.49
N PRO A 22 -13.48 23.59 -3.49
CA PRO A 22 -13.24 22.52 -2.54
C PRO A 22 -11.76 22.16 -2.68
N ALA A 23 -11.03 22.10 -1.56
CA ALA A 23 -9.71 21.48 -1.53
C ALA A 23 -9.84 20.20 -2.34
N ALA A 24 -9.16 20.16 -3.48
CA ALA A 24 -9.10 18.94 -4.27
C ALA A 24 -8.46 17.94 -3.31
N ALA A 25 -9.21 16.91 -2.91
CA ALA A 25 -8.65 15.84 -2.11
C ALA A 25 -7.36 15.39 -2.81
N GLN A 26 -6.24 15.41 -2.10
CA GLN A 26 -4.98 14.96 -2.68
C GLN A 26 -5.17 13.53 -3.18
N GLU A 27 -4.83 13.33 -4.45
CA GLU A 27 -4.72 12.03 -5.06
C GLU A 27 -3.22 11.77 -5.23
N VAL A 28 -2.80 10.52 -5.02
CA VAL A 28 -1.41 10.13 -5.24
C VAL A 28 -1.01 10.44 -6.69
N GLU A 29 0.11 11.12 -6.87
CA GLU A 29 0.59 11.47 -8.20
C GLU A 29 1.28 10.26 -8.84
N TYR A 30 0.90 9.93 -10.07
CA TYR A 30 1.57 8.91 -10.86
C TYR A 30 1.44 9.19 -12.36
N ASP A 31 2.42 8.71 -13.13
CA ASP A 31 2.46 8.87 -14.58
C ASP A 31 2.95 7.59 -15.27
N ALA A 32 2.38 7.29 -16.44
CA ALA A 32 2.85 6.17 -17.25
C ALA A 32 4.05 6.60 -18.12
N ILE A 33 5.12 5.82 -18.08
CA ILE A 33 6.32 6.06 -18.89
C ILE A 33 6.29 5.15 -20.12
N GLU A 34 6.49 5.73 -21.30
CA GLU A 34 6.69 4.98 -22.54
C GLU A 34 8.18 4.94 -22.91
N GLU A 35 8.71 3.77 -23.31
CA GLU A 35 10.13 3.59 -23.65
C GLU A 35 10.58 4.59 -24.73
N LYS A 36 9.73 4.82 -25.73
CA LYS A 36 9.99 5.78 -26.81
C LYS A 36 10.18 7.21 -26.31
N ASN A 37 9.58 7.58 -25.17
CA ASN A 37 9.69 8.91 -24.58
C ASN A 37 10.97 9.02 -23.75
N LEU A 38 11.35 7.95 -23.03
CA LEU A 38 12.64 7.85 -22.35
C LEU A 38 13.81 7.98 -23.34
N LEU A 39 13.80 7.19 -24.42
CA LEU A 39 14.83 7.21 -25.47
C LEU A 39 14.93 8.55 -26.22
N LYS A 40 13.84 9.32 -26.28
CA LYS A 40 13.80 10.65 -26.91
C LYS A 40 14.11 11.78 -25.93
N GLY A 41 14.41 11.48 -24.67
CA GLY A 41 14.61 12.48 -23.61
C GLY A 41 13.37 13.32 -23.29
N LYS A 42 12.17 12.80 -23.59
CA LYS A 42 10.88 13.42 -23.23
C LYS A 42 10.39 13.00 -21.85
N ALA A 43 10.93 11.91 -21.33
CA ALA A 43 10.78 11.45 -19.96
C ALA A 43 12.19 11.11 -19.44
N SER A 44 12.37 11.19 -18.13
CA SER A 44 13.60 10.81 -17.43
C SER A 44 13.24 10.11 -16.13
N ILE A 45 14.10 9.21 -15.68
CA ILE A 45 13.99 8.62 -14.33
C ILE A 45 14.53 9.65 -13.33
N GLU A 46 13.66 10.12 -12.45
CA GLU A 46 13.93 11.12 -11.42
C GLU A 46 14.41 10.43 -10.13
N ALA A 47 15.33 11.07 -9.41
CA ALA A 47 15.98 10.47 -8.24
C ALA A 47 15.09 10.44 -6.98
N ASP A 48 14.04 11.26 -6.94
CA ASP A 48 13.07 11.39 -5.86
C ASP A 48 11.76 10.64 -6.14
N LYS A 49 11.63 10.01 -7.31
CA LYS A 49 10.47 9.22 -7.71
C LYS A 49 10.78 7.73 -7.72
N GLY A 50 9.76 6.92 -7.49
CA GLY A 50 9.82 5.47 -7.63
C GLY A 50 9.24 5.02 -8.98
N TYR A 51 9.57 3.81 -9.42
CA TYR A 51 9.04 3.26 -10.66
C TYR A 51 8.62 1.80 -10.48
N ILE A 52 7.42 1.46 -10.94
CA ILE A 52 6.90 0.08 -10.98
C ILE A 52 6.96 -0.41 -12.42
N LEU A 53 7.69 -1.48 -12.67
CA LEU A 53 7.79 -2.14 -13.98
C LEU A 53 7.11 -3.51 -13.92
N LEU A 54 6.31 -3.86 -14.92
CA LEU A 54 5.67 -5.18 -15.03
C LEU A 54 5.43 -5.58 -16.48
N THR A 55 5.33 -6.87 -16.75
CA THR A 55 5.07 -7.44 -18.07
C THR A 55 3.89 -8.40 -18.06
N LEU A 56 3.04 -8.32 -19.09
CA LEU A 56 1.87 -9.18 -19.27
C LEU A 56 1.86 -9.83 -20.67
N PRO A 57 1.29 -11.04 -20.82
CA PRO A 57 1.18 -11.73 -22.12
C PRO A 57 0.12 -11.12 -23.05
N ALA A 58 -0.69 -10.20 -22.53
CA ALA A 58 -1.68 -9.44 -23.28
C ALA A 58 -1.79 -8.04 -22.69
N ARG A 59 -2.44 -7.12 -23.41
CA ARG A 59 -2.79 -5.83 -22.80
C ARG A 59 -3.69 -6.07 -21.61
N GLY A 60 -3.26 -5.62 -20.46
CA GLY A 60 -3.99 -5.72 -19.21
C GLY A 60 -4.01 -4.40 -18.49
N ASN A 61 -4.68 -4.41 -17.35
CA ASN A 61 -4.76 -3.27 -16.46
C ASN A 61 -4.91 -3.76 -15.03
N GLY A 62 -4.63 -2.87 -14.09
CA GLY A 62 -4.80 -3.14 -12.69
C GLY A 62 -4.61 -1.90 -11.85
N ILE A 63 -4.82 -2.06 -10.55
CA ILE A 63 -4.70 -1.00 -9.57
C ILE A 63 -3.72 -1.45 -8.49
N PHE A 64 -2.76 -0.58 -8.18
CA PHE A 64 -2.00 -0.59 -6.94
C PHE A 64 -2.59 0.43 -5.97
N VAL A 65 -2.44 0.17 -4.68
CA VAL A 65 -2.81 1.08 -3.60
C VAL A 65 -1.54 1.40 -2.82
N LYS A 66 -1.13 2.67 -2.79
CA LYS A 66 -0.07 3.14 -1.89
C LYS A 66 -0.57 3.01 -0.45
N THR A 67 0.26 2.49 0.43
CA THR A 67 -0.02 2.53 1.87
C THR A 67 0.13 3.98 2.33
N PRO A 68 -0.92 4.61 2.89
CA PRO A 68 -0.82 5.99 3.35
C PRO A 68 0.30 6.16 4.36
N ASP A 69 1.14 7.16 4.17
CA ASP A 69 2.16 7.54 5.15
C ASP A 69 1.59 8.51 6.20
N ALA A 70 2.45 8.99 7.11
CA ALA A 70 2.03 9.87 8.19
C ALA A 70 1.49 11.23 7.69
N ASP A 71 2.04 11.73 6.59
CA ASP A 71 1.64 13.01 6.01
C ASP A 71 0.29 12.84 5.28
N ASP A 72 0.13 11.75 4.51
CA ASP A 72 -1.14 11.37 3.87
C ASP A 72 -2.27 11.27 4.92
N ILE A 73 -2.00 10.62 6.06
CA ILE A 73 -2.97 10.46 7.15
C ILE A 73 -3.27 11.80 7.83
N ALA A 74 -2.27 12.64 8.05
CA ALA A 74 -2.45 13.94 8.68
C ALA A 74 -3.34 14.86 7.83
N GLU A 75 -3.07 14.93 6.52
CA GLU A 75 -3.88 15.72 5.58
C GLU A 75 -5.31 15.19 5.48
N TYR A 76 -5.49 13.86 5.36
CA TYR A 76 -6.82 13.25 5.34
C TYR A 76 -7.62 13.60 6.60
N ASN A 77 -6.99 13.57 7.78
CA ASN A 77 -7.65 13.90 9.04
C ASN A 77 -7.99 15.40 9.16
N GLU A 78 -7.13 16.29 8.65
CA GLU A 78 -7.44 17.73 8.59
C GLU A 78 -8.66 17.99 7.71
N GLU A 79 -8.70 17.40 6.51
CA GLU A 79 -9.88 17.52 5.64
C GLU A 79 -11.11 16.89 6.31
N TRP A 80 -10.97 15.75 6.96
CA TRP A 80 -12.07 15.08 7.66
C TRP A 80 -12.70 16.01 8.70
N GLU A 81 -11.90 16.66 9.55
CA GLU A 81 -12.40 17.59 10.57
C GLU A 81 -13.09 18.80 9.92
N GLU A 82 -12.50 19.39 8.87
CA GLU A 82 -13.10 20.51 8.14
C GLU A 82 -14.48 20.14 7.55
N LYS A 83 -14.59 18.95 6.95
CA LYS A 83 -15.86 18.49 6.35
C LYS A 83 -16.85 18.08 7.43
N TYR A 84 -16.40 17.52 8.55
CA TYR A 84 -17.23 17.15 9.67
C TYR A 84 -17.90 18.39 10.28
N GLU A 85 -17.13 19.45 10.55
CA GLU A 85 -17.68 20.71 11.05
C GLU A 85 -18.75 21.28 10.10
N LYS A 86 -18.45 21.32 8.80
CA LYS A 86 -19.41 21.76 7.77
C LYS A 86 -20.66 20.87 7.74
N ALA A 87 -20.52 19.56 7.94
CA ALA A 87 -21.63 18.62 7.97
C ALA A 87 -22.48 18.79 9.24
N ALA A 88 -21.86 18.98 10.40
CA ALA A 88 -22.51 19.26 11.68
C ALA A 88 -23.31 20.58 11.63
N GLU A 89 -22.74 21.64 11.06
CA GLU A 89 -23.48 22.90 10.86
C GLU A 89 -24.69 22.73 9.94
N ARG A 90 -24.52 21.99 8.84
CA ARG A 90 -25.62 21.69 7.91
C ARG A 90 -26.70 20.85 8.59
N TYR A 91 -26.31 19.90 9.43
CA TYR A 91 -27.24 19.10 10.23
C TYR A 91 -28.04 19.98 11.19
N ALA A 92 -27.40 20.86 11.96
CA ALA A 92 -28.09 21.77 12.87
C ALA A 92 -29.11 22.67 12.15
N LYS A 93 -28.76 23.17 10.95
CA LYS A 93 -29.68 23.95 10.09
C LYS A 93 -30.85 23.10 9.60
N LYS A 94 -30.60 21.86 9.16
CA LYS A 94 -31.65 20.90 8.74
C LYS A 94 -32.56 20.53 9.90
N LEU A 95 -32.02 20.31 11.10
CA LEU A 95 -32.79 19.97 12.29
C LEU A 95 -33.77 21.09 12.66
N LYS A 96 -33.29 22.34 12.67
CA LYS A 96 -34.17 23.50 12.91
C LYS A 96 -35.26 23.63 11.85
N SER A 97 -34.93 23.39 10.58
CA SER A 97 -35.93 23.40 9.50
C SER A 97 -36.96 22.27 9.67
N TYR A 98 -36.51 21.08 10.05
CA TYR A 98 -37.35 19.94 10.35
C TYR A 98 -38.33 20.23 11.50
N GLU A 99 -37.85 20.82 12.60
CA GLU A 99 -38.67 21.19 13.74
C GLU A 99 -39.78 22.19 13.35
N GLN A 100 -39.44 23.21 12.56
CA GLN A 100 -40.41 24.18 12.04
C GLN A 100 -41.46 23.53 11.12
N GLN A 101 -41.01 22.62 10.24
CA GLN A 101 -41.90 21.87 9.35
C GLN A 101 -42.82 20.93 10.12
N LEU A 102 -42.30 20.26 11.15
CA LEU A 102 -43.06 19.37 12.01
C LEU A 102 -44.15 20.15 12.77
N GLU A 103 -43.81 21.29 13.37
CA GLU A 103 -44.78 22.16 14.06
C GLU A 103 -45.88 22.65 13.10
N TYR A 104 -45.51 23.07 11.89
CA TYR A 104 -46.48 23.48 10.87
C TYR A 104 -47.40 22.31 10.47
N TRP A 105 -46.85 21.13 10.23
CA TRP A 105 -47.61 19.92 9.88
C TRP A 105 -48.60 19.52 10.99
N GLU A 106 -48.17 19.60 12.26
CA GLU A 106 -49.03 19.35 13.42
C GLU A 106 -50.19 20.35 13.52
N ARG A 107 -49.93 21.65 13.30
CA ARG A 107 -50.96 22.71 13.29
C ARG A 107 -51.98 22.55 12.17
N GLN A 108 -51.56 22.04 11.01
CA GLN A 108 -52.45 21.79 9.86
C GLN A 108 -53.35 20.55 10.04
N ARG A 109 -53.45 19.98 11.25
CA ARG A 109 -54.23 18.78 11.58
C ARG A 109 -53.88 17.57 10.69
N ARG A 110 -52.61 17.45 10.27
CA ARG A 110 -52.13 16.28 9.52
C ARG A 110 -52.89 16.06 8.19
N LYS A 111 -53.36 17.13 7.55
CA LYS A 111 -54.05 17.05 6.24
C LYS A 111 -53.11 16.52 5.16
N ARG A 112 -53.41 15.37 4.55
CA ARG A 112 -52.88 14.71 3.30
C ARG A 112 -51.39 14.82 2.91
N THR A 113 -50.55 15.58 3.59
CA THR A 113 -49.12 15.69 3.35
C THR A 113 -48.36 14.75 4.28
N ALA A 114 -47.28 14.16 3.76
CA ALA A 114 -46.41 13.28 4.54
C ALA A 114 -45.84 14.04 5.74
N ARG A 115 -45.70 13.32 6.86
CA ARG A 115 -44.96 13.84 8.02
C ARG A 115 -43.52 14.11 7.58
N PRO A 116 -42.93 15.26 7.91
CA PRO A 116 -41.51 15.50 7.67
C PRO A 116 -40.66 14.39 8.29
N GLU A 117 -39.59 13.98 7.62
CA GLU A 117 -38.63 12.99 8.11
C GLU A 117 -37.54 13.70 8.91
N LYS A 118 -37.18 13.12 10.06
CA LYS A 118 -36.11 13.67 10.90
C LYS A 118 -34.78 13.48 10.17
N PRO A 119 -33.95 14.52 10.02
CA PRO A 119 -32.63 14.35 9.44
C PRO A 119 -31.78 13.41 10.32
N GLU A 120 -30.98 12.58 9.66
CA GLU A 120 -30.01 11.70 10.33
C GLU A 120 -28.92 12.51 11.02
N GLU A 121 -28.58 12.09 12.23
CA GLU A 121 -27.55 12.74 13.04
C GLU A 121 -26.16 12.46 12.46
N VAL A 122 -25.39 13.54 12.29
CA VAL A 122 -24.00 13.45 11.86
C VAL A 122 -23.14 13.28 13.11
N THR A 123 -22.72 12.06 13.37
CA THR A 123 -21.82 11.71 14.48
C THR A 123 -20.41 11.50 13.95
N ARG A 124 -19.39 11.55 14.81
CA ARG A 124 -18.01 11.29 14.38
C ARG A 124 -17.85 9.85 13.88
N GLU A 125 -18.65 8.94 14.41
CA GLU A 125 -18.63 7.51 14.08
C GLU A 125 -19.34 7.20 12.75
N THR A 126 -20.33 8.01 12.36
CA THR A 126 -21.11 7.80 11.13
C THR A 126 -20.67 8.69 9.96
N PHE A 127 -19.90 9.74 10.24
CA PHE A 127 -19.42 10.64 9.21
C PHE A 127 -18.19 10.07 8.50
N SER A 128 -18.22 10.08 7.17
CA SER A 128 -17.11 9.65 6.33
C SER A 128 -16.98 10.58 5.13
N ILE A 129 -15.73 10.84 4.75
CA ILE A 129 -15.38 11.55 3.50
C ILE A 129 -14.90 10.57 2.40
N GLY A 130 -15.17 9.28 2.59
CA GLY A 130 -14.66 8.18 1.76
C GLY A 130 -13.34 7.62 2.29
N ASP A 131 -12.98 6.43 1.83
CA ASP A 131 -11.76 5.72 2.26
C ASP A 131 -10.49 6.43 1.77
N ILE A 132 -9.48 6.58 2.64
CA ILE A 132 -8.20 7.21 2.28
C ILE A 132 -7.50 6.43 1.16
N GLU A 133 -7.68 5.12 1.11
CA GLU A 133 -7.11 4.22 0.11
C GLU A 133 -7.57 4.57 -1.31
N ARG A 134 -8.77 5.17 -1.47
CA ARG A 134 -9.25 5.63 -2.78
C ARG A 134 -8.49 6.85 -3.32
N ARG A 135 -7.75 7.54 -2.46
CA ARG A 135 -6.83 8.63 -2.85
C ARG A 135 -5.46 8.10 -3.22
N MET A 136 -5.14 6.89 -2.79
CA MET A 136 -3.84 6.25 -2.94
C MET A 136 -3.77 5.30 -4.15
N LEU A 137 -4.64 5.50 -5.14
CA LEU A 137 -4.78 4.60 -6.28
C LEU A 137 -3.78 4.93 -7.39
N VAL A 138 -3.00 3.94 -7.78
CA VAL A 138 -2.14 3.99 -8.96
C VAL A 138 -2.63 2.97 -9.97
N SER A 139 -3.09 3.41 -11.14
CA SER A 139 -3.61 2.52 -12.17
C SER A 139 -2.58 2.27 -13.27
N PHE A 140 -2.55 1.05 -13.81
CA PHE A 140 -1.74 0.73 -14.99
C PHE A 140 -2.60 0.22 -16.13
N GLY A 141 -2.13 0.49 -17.36
CA GLY A 141 -2.71 -0.04 -18.58
C GLY A 141 -4.18 0.34 -18.82
N PRO A 142 -4.82 -0.21 -19.87
CA PRO A 142 -4.18 -0.94 -20.98
C PRO A 142 -3.50 0.01 -21.99
N GLN A 143 -3.60 1.33 -21.78
CA GLN A 143 -2.91 2.35 -22.55
C GLN A 143 -1.48 2.57 -22.05
N TYR A 144 -0.71 3.39 -22.76
CA TYR A 144 0.65 3.82 -22.35
C TYR A 144 1.60 2.64 -22.06
N VAL A 145 1.61 1.67 -22.95
CA VAL A 145 2.53 0.53 -22.91
C VAL A 145 3.97 1.06 -22.96
N PHE A 146 4.80 0.65 -22.00
CA PHE A 146 6.22 0.99 -21.95
C PHE A 146 6.95 0.41 -23.15
N SER A 147 6.91 -0.91 -23.30
CA SER A 147 7.49 -1.65 -24.42
C SER A 147 6.58 -2.81 -24.81
N LYS A 148 6.67 -3.25 -26.06
CA LYS A 148 5.92 -4.40 -26.56
C LYS A 148 6.87 -5.31 -27.31
N ASP A 149 6.80 -6.59 -27.02
CA ASP A 149 7.41 -7.60 -27.87
C ASP A 149 6.36 -8.14 -28.84
N THR A 150 6.68 -8.06 -30.13
CA THR A 150 5.85 -8.62 -31.20
C THR A 150 6.51 -9.81 -31.90
N ASP A 151 7.76 -10.12 -31.56
CA ASP A 151 8.59 -11.12 -32.20
C ASP A 151 8.66 -12.36 -31.30
N GLY A 152 7.62 -13.22 -31.36
CA GLY A 152 7.52 -14.42 -30.53
C GLY A 152 6.19 -14.50 -29.78
N GLU A 153 6.21 -14.91 -28.51
CA GLU A 153 5.06 -14.77 -27.60
C GLU A 153 4.86 -13.28 -27.31
N LYS A 154 3.66 -12.76 -27.60
CA LYS A 154 3.38 -11.33 -27.45
C LYS A 154 3.46 -10.94 -25.98
N SER A 155 4.21 -9.89 -25.67
CA SER A 155 4.28 -9.33 -24.32
C SER A 155 4.09 -7.81 -24.34
N TYR A 156 3.54 -7.29 -23.25
CA TYR A 156 3.26 -5.87 -23.05
C TYR A 156 3.80 -5.48 -21.69
N SER A 157 4.80 -4.61 -21.68
CA SER A 157 5.38 -4.07 -20.46
C SER A 157 4.79 -2.71 -20.15
N TYR A 158 4.59 -2.43 -18.86
CA TYR A 158 4.10 -1.16 -18.35
C TYR A 158 5.10 -0.66 -17.31
N MET A 159 5.41 0.64 -17.37
CA MET A 159 6.25 1.30 -16.38
C MET A 159 5.51 2.52 -15.86
N ILE A 160 5.41 2.63 -14.54
CA ILE A 160 4.68 3.71 -13.88
C ILE A 160 5.61 4.42 -12.93
N GLN A 161 5.72 5.73 -13.10
CA GLN A 161 6.30 6.63 -12.13
C GLN A 161 5.33 6.84 -10.98
N VAL A 162 5.81 6.65 -9.76
CA VAL A 162 5.04 6.77 -8.52
C VAL A 162 5.85 7.52 -7.46
N GLU A 163 5.21 7.91 -6.37
CA GLU A 163 5.91 8.27 -5.15
C GLU A 163 6.63 7.04 -4.54
N PRO A 164 7.77 7.19 -3.86
CA PRO A 164 8.36 6.10 -3.10
C PRO A 164 7.43 5.64 -1.95
N GLY A 165 7.41 4.34 -1.66
CA GLY A 165 6.64 3.78 -0.56
C GLY A 165 6.15 2.35 -0.81
N THR A 166 5.26 1.88 0.07
CA THR A 166 4.71 0.52 0.01
C THR A 166 3.46 0.46 -0.87
N TYR A 167 3.47 -0.39 -1.90
CA TYR A 167 2.35 -0.58 -2.81
C TYR A 167 1.76 -1.97 -2.66
N THR A 168 0.43 -2.04 -2.58
CA THR A 168 -0.32 -3.29 -2.59
C THR A 168 -1.02 -3.48 -3.93
N TYR A 169 -0.90 -4.67 -4.54
CA TYR A 169 -1.68 -4.97 -5.73
C TYR A 169 -3.15 -5.21 -5.37
N TYR A 170 -4.03 -4.28 -5.72
CA TYR A 170 -5.45 -4.37 -5.34
C TYR A 170 -6.27 -5.25 -6.28
N GLY A 171 -5.81 -5.44 -7.52
CA GLY A 171 -6.35 -6.42 -8.45
C GLY A 171 -6.47 -5.93 -9.89
N PRO A 172 -6.92 -6.80 -10.82
CA PRO A 172 -7.11 -6.49 -12.23
C PRO A 172 -8.40 -5.69 -12.44
N ILE A 173 -8.39 -4.44 -11.97
CA ILE A 173 -9.56 -3.55 -11.99
C ILE A 173 -9.39 -2.50 -13.07
N PHE A 174 -10.43 -2.35 -13.88
CA PHE A 174 -10.55 -1.30 -14.88
C PHE A 174 -11.34 -0.13 -14.31
N LEU A 175 -10.69 1.02 -14.14
CA LEU A 175 -11.31 2.27 -13.73
C LEU A 175 -11.73 3.07 -14.96
N MET A 176 -13.03 3.26 -15.14
CA MET A 176 -13.59 4.04 -16.26
C MET A 176 -13.55 5.54 -15.94
N PRO A 177 -13.50 6.43 -16.97
CA PRO A 177 -13.47 7.89 -16.76
C PRO A 177 -14.67 8.47 -16.00
N ASN A 178 -15.80 7.75 -15.94
CA ASN A 178 -16.99 8.13 -15.17
C ASN A 178 -16.95 7.66 -13.70
N GLY A 179 -15.83 7.10 -13.24
CA GLY A 179 -15.67 6.56 -11.89
C GLY A 179 -16.28 5.18 -11.68
N GLN A 180 -16.85 4.55 -12.72
CA GLN A 180 -17.28 3.15 -12.62
C GLN A 180 -16.06 2.23 -12.62
N THR A 181 -16.14 1.15 -11.84
CA THR A 181 -15.10 0.14 -11.74
C THR A 181 -15.65 -1.22 -12.14
N MET A 182 -14.79 -2.01 -12.82
CA MET A 182 -15.09 -3.38 -13.19
C MET A 182 -13.86 -4.25 -12.94
N GLY A 183 -14.08 -5.46 -12.44
CA GLY A 183 -13.01 -6.41 -12.14
C GLY A 183 -13.22 -7.07 -10.78
N THR A 184 -12.13 -7.61 -10.25
CA THR A 184 -12.11 -8.29 -8.95
C THR A 184 -11.11 -7.58 -8.05
N CYS A 185 -11.51 -7.25 -6.82
CA CYS A 185 -10.56 -6.83 -5.81
C CYS A 185 -9.95 -8.05 -5.12
N TYR A 186 -8.65 -8.02 -4.85
CA TYR A 186 -7.97 -8.99 -4.01
C TYR A 186 -8.09 -8.63 -2.53
N CYS A 187 -9.32 -8.32 -2.12
CA CYS A 187 -9.67 -7.90 -0.77
C CYS A 187 -9.43 -9.00 0.28
N MET A 188 -9.47 -10.28 -0.11
CA MET A 188 -9.27 -11.41 0.81
C MET A 188 -7.81 -11.84 0.97
N GLY A 189 -6.87 -11.12 0.35
CA GLY A 189 -5.44 -11.40 0.40
C GLY A 189 -4.76 -11.01 -0.90
N SER A 190 -3.68 -10.25 -0.80
CA SER A 190 -2.83 -9.87 -1.93
C SER A 190 -1.38 -9.76 -1.51
N VAL A 191 -0.53 -9.33 -2.44
CA VAL A 191 0.86 -9.00 -2.18
C VAL A 191 1.10 -7.50 -2.12
N LYS A 192 2.07 -7.10 -1.31
CA LYS A 192 2.63 -5.75 -1.23
C LYS A 192 4.14 -5.80 -1.48
N PHE A 193 4.70 -4.67 -1.87
CA PHE A 193 6.13 -4.48 -2.12
C PHE A 193 6.52 -3.03 -1.89
N GLU A 194 7.80 -2.79 -1.64
CA GLU A 194 8.37 -1.44 -1.51
C GLU A 194 8.86 -0.93 -2.86
N VAL A 195 8.68 0.37 -3.08
CA VAL A 195 9.25 1.10 -4.21
C VAL A 195 10.18 2.19 -3.68
N GLY A 196 11.47 2.07 -3.98
CA GLY A 196 12.49 3.03 -3.57
C GLY A 196 12.55 4.28 -4.45
N ALA A 197 13.11 5.37 -3.91
CA ALA A 197 13.41 6.58 -4.68
C ALA A 197 14.58 6.35 -5.66
N GLY A 198 14.42 6.78 -6.92
CA GLY A 198 15.40 6.60 -7.99
C GLY A 198 15.55 5.15 -8.46
N GLU A 199 14.63 4.27 -8.05
CA GLU A 199 14.67 2.83 -8.31
C GLU A 199 13.51 2.37 -9.19
N ILE A 200 13.81 1.40 -10.06
CA ILE A 200 12.80 0.68 -10.84
C ILE A 200 12.57 -0.68 -10.17
N THR A 201 11.44 -0.79 -9.49
CA THR A 201 10.97 -2.03 -8.88
C THR A 201 10.26 -2.88 -9.93
N ASP A 202 10.91 -3.96 -10.35
CA ASP A 202 10.46 -4.86 -11.40
C ASP A 202 9.65 -6.03 -10.81
N LEU A 203 8.38 -6.12 -11.22
CA LEU A 203 7.48 -7.25 -10.93
C LEU A 203 7.61 -8.36 -11.97
N GLY A 204 8.34 -8.15 -13.07
CA GLY A 204 8.49 -9.11 -14.16
C GLY A 204 7.13 -9.57 -14.70
N THR A 205 6.99 -10.87 -14.95
CA THR A 205 5.73 -11.50 -15.37
C THR A 205 4.82 -11.89 -14.21
N PHE A 206 5.11 -11.50 -12.97
CA PHE A 206 4.38 -11.94 -11.77
C PHE A 206 2.88 -11.64 -11.84
N MET A 207 2.51 -10.48 -12.39
CA MET A 207 1.12 -10.04 -12.56
C MET A 207 0.34 -10.87 -13.60
N ALA A 208 1.01 -11.63 -14.46
CA ALA A 208 0.37 -12.56 -15.38
C ALA A 208 -0.15 -13.83 -14.68
N GLN A 209 0.31 -14.08 -13.44
CA GLN A 209 -0.06 -15.23 -12.62
C GLN A 209 0.16 -16.58 -13.32
N GLU A 210 1.09 -16.66 -14.28
CA GLU A 210 1.42 -17.90 -15.00
C GLU A 210 2.12 -18.92 -14.12
N TRP A 211 2.70 -18.47 -13.01
CA TRP A 211 3.30 -19.30 -11.98
C TRP A 211 2.28 -20.03 -11.11
N ALA A 212 1.00 -19.61 -11.11
CA ALA A 212 -0.03 -20.22 -10.29
C ALA A 212 -0.63 -21.45 -10.97
N SER A 213 -0.72 -22.57 -10.22
CA SER A 213 -1.36 -23.79 -10.70
C SER A 213 -2.86 -23.59 -10.92
N ASP A 214 -3.48 -24.48 -11.71
CA ASP A 214 -4.94 -24.45 -11.88
C ASP A 214 -5.69 -24.60 -10.55
N GLY A 215 -5.15 -25.39 -9.60
CA GLY A 215 -5.74 -25.53 -8.27
C GLY A 215 -5.67 -24.22 -7.47
N ASP A 216 -4.55 -23.51 -7.53
CA ASP A 216 -4.37 -22.21 -6.88
C ASP A 216 -5.29 -21.15 -7.50
N MET A 217 -5.43 -21.15 -8.82
CA MET A 217 -6.32 -20.26 -9.55
C MET A 217 -7.79 -20.53 -9.23
N GLN A 218 -8.20 -21.80 -9.09
CA GLN A 218 -9.55 -22.16 -8.66
C GLN A 218 -9.89 -21.65 -7.26
N MET A 219 -8.91 -21.64 -6.36
CA MET A 219 -9.09 -21.06 -5.01
C MET A 219 -9.16 -19.53 -5.02
N ALA A 220 -8.46 -18.90 -5.96
CA ALA A 220 -8.32 -17.44 -6.05
C ALA A 220 -9.46 -16.75 -6.82
N THR A 221 -9.96 -17.42 -7.87
CA THR A 221 -10.83 -16.81 -8.89
C THR A 221 -12.18 -17.51 -8.96
N VAL A 222 -13.25 -16.74 -8.74
CA VAL A 222 -14.62 -17.24 -8.86
C VAL A 222 -14.90 -17.65 -10.31
N GLY A 223 -15.32 -18.90 -10.50
CA GLY A 223 -15.67 -19.41 -11.84
C GLY A 223 -14.47 -19.71 -12.73
N TYR A 224 -13.26 -19.88 -12.18
CA TYR A 224 -12.10 -20.31 -12.95
C TYR A 224 -12.30 -21.73 -13.49
N GLU A 225 -12.18 -21.87 -14.81
CA GLU A 225 -12.13 -23.15 -15.49
C GLU A 225 -10.66 -23.56 -15.70
N PRO A 226 -10.23 -24.72 -15.20
CA PRO A 226 -8.88 -25.23 -15.42
C PRO A 226 -8.53 -25.27 -16.90
N MET A 227 -7.41 -24.66 -17.25
CA MET A 227 -6.94 -24.62 -18.65
C MET A 227 -5.94 -25.74 -18.96
N GLY A 228 -5.51 -26.52 -17.94
CA GLY A 228 -4.50 -27.56 -18.09
C GLY A 228 -3.12 -26.99 -18.42
N ARG A 229 -2.84 -25.75 -17.98
CA ARG A 229 -1.57 -25.08 -18.21
C ARG A 229 -0.54 -25.51 -17.17
N ASP A 230 0.69 -25.74 -17.63
CA ASP A 230 1.81 -25.93 -16.73
C ASP A 230 2.21 -24.58 -16.12
N PRO A 231 2.41 -24.50 -14.79
CA PRO A 231 2.95 -23.30 -14.15
C PRO A 231 4.28 -22.87 -14.74
N ARG A 232 4.44 -21.58 -15.03
CA ARG A 232 5.68 -20.98 -15.53
C ARG A 232 6.29 -20.07 -14.45
N PRO A 233 7.58 -20.19 -14.13
CA PRO A 233 8.24 -19.29 -13.19
C PRO A 233 8.08 -17.82 -13.60
N VAL A 234 8.18 -16.91 -12.62
CA VAL A 234 8.26 -15.48 -12.90
C VAL A 234 9.53 -15.19 -13.69
N GLU A 235 9.39 -14.48 -14.79
CA GLU A 235 10.49 -14.02 -15.64
C GLU A 235 10.65 -12.51 -15.49
N TYR A 236 11.87 -12.02 -15.64
CA TYR A 236 12.22 -10.60 -15.54
C TYR A 236 12.85 -10.15 -16.86
N PRO A 237 12.02 -9.71 -17.84
CA PRO A 237 12.53 -9.27 -19.13
C PRO A 237 13.48 -8.08 -18.98
N THR A 238 14.62 -8.14 -19.65
CA THR A 238 15.61 -7.05 -19.62
C THR A 238 15.37 -6.06 -20.76
N PHE A 239 15.40 -4.76 -20.48
CA PHE A 239 15.23 -3.69 -21.47
C PHE A 239 16.53 -2.94 -21.67
N ALA A 240 17.02 -2.86 -22.91
CA ALA A 240 18.27 -2.14 -23.22
C ALA A 240 18.18 -0.64 -22.86
N SER A 241 17.00 -0.05 -22.97
CA SER A 241 16.73 1.33 -22.56
C SER A 241 16.86 1.57 -21.05
N LEU A 242 16.86 0.50 -20.24
CA LEU A 242 16.94 0.56 -18.78
C LEU A 242 18.31 0.11 -18.23
N ALA A 243 19.27 -0.23 -19.09
CA ALA A 243 20.54 -0.85 -18.68
C ALA A 243 21.40 0.02 -17.73
N ASP A 244 21.24 1.34 -17.77
CA ASP A 244 21.98 2.29 -16.94
C ASP A 244 21.26 2.67 -15.63
N TYR A 245 20.07 2.12 -15.38
CA TYR A 245 19.26 2.44 -14.19
C TYR A 245 19.30 1.30 -13.16
N ASN A 246 19.01 1.65 -11.90
CA ASN A 246 18.86 0.66 -10.84
C ASN A 246 17.51 -0.05 -10.99
N VAL A 247 17.52 -1.21 -11.64
CA VAL A 247 16.37 -2.11 -11.76
C VAL A 247 16.53 -3.25 -10.77
N VAL A 248 15.60 -3.37 -9.83
CA VAL A 248 15.61 -4.43 -8.81
C VAL A 248 14.32 -5.25 -8.86
N PRO A 249 14.38 -6.58 -8.72
CA PRO A 249 13.19 -7.38 -8.52
C PRO A 249 12.43 -6.95 -7.26
N ALA A 250 11.10 -6.93 -7.33
CA ALA A 250 10.26 -6.58 -6.19
C ALA A 250 10.44 -7.57 -5.02
N ASP A 251 10.65 -7.04 -3.81
CA ASP A 251 10.55 -7.83 -2.59
C ASP A 251 9.08 -7.95 -2.16
N LEU A 252 8.46 -9.07 -2.54
CA LEU A 252 7.05 -9.34 -2.26
C LEU A 252 6.82 -9.78 -0.81
N ARG A 253 5.76 -9.26 -0.22
CA ARG A 253 5.21 -9.62 1.11
C ARG A 253 3.70 -9.81 1.03
N ALA A 254 3.09 -10.49 2.00
CA ALA A 254 1.64 -10.56 2.05
C ALA A 254 1.06 -9.25 2.58
N ALA A 255 0.03 -8.72 1.91
CA ALA A 255 -0.60 -7.45 2.27
C ALA A 255 -1.69 -7.57 3.35
N GLY A 256 -2.13 -8.79 3.66
CA GLY A 256 -3.31 -9.02 4.50
C GLY A 256 -4.62 -8.77 3.75
N LYS A 257 -5.69 -8.49 4.50
CA LYS A 257 -7.02 -8.18 3.95
C LYS A 257 -7.16 -6.69 3.70
N MET A 258 -7.95 -6.34 2.69
CA MET A 258 -8.27 -4.96 2.34
C MET A 258 -9.78 -4.74 2.26
N ASN A 259 -10.21 -3.52 2.50
CA ASN A 259 -11.61 -3.11 2.32
C ASN A 259 -12.00 -3.13 0.84
N ASN A 260 -13.25 -3.48 0.55
CA ASN A 260 -13.80 -3.39 -0.81
C ASN A 260 -14.33 -1.97 -1.08
N PHE A 261 -13.43 -1.01 -1.21
CA PHE A 261 -13.77 0.41 -1.36
C PHE A 261 -14.46 0.77 -2.69
N PHE A 262 -14.56 -0.17 -3.64
CA PHE A 262 -15.34 -0.02 -4.87
C PHE A 262 -16.66 -0.80 -4.89
N GLY A 263 -16.93 -1.65 -3.90
CA GLY A 263 -18.12 -2.51 -3.89
C GLY A 263 -18.20 -3.48 -5.07
N ILE A 264 -17.04 -3.95 -5.58
CA ILE A 264 -16.95 -4.87 -6.73
C ILE A 264 -16.80 -6.33 -6.28
N LEU A 265 -16.57 -7.26 -7.23
CA LEU A 265 -16.38 -8.67 -6.91
C LEU A 265 -15.18 -8.86 -5.97
N ILE A 266 -15.40 -9.59 -4.88
CA ILE A 266 -14.37 -9.92 -3.88
C ILE A 266 -13.68 -11.22 -4.29
N GLY A 267 -12.35 -11.18 -4.36
CA GLY A 267 -11.49 -12.33 -4.57
C GLY A 267 -10.22 -12.25 -3.72
N ARG A 268 -9.24 -13.09 -4.04
CA ARG A 268 -7.90 -13.09 -3.45
C ARG A 268 -6.87 -13.36 -4.55
N HIS A 269 -5.65 -12.93 -4.32
CA HIS A 269 -4.51 -13.29 -5.15
C HIS A 269 -4.20 -14.79 -4.95
N PRO A 270 -3.82 -15.55 -6.01
CA PRO A 270 -3.32 -16.91 -5.82
C PRO A 270 -2.19 -16.97 -4.78
N PRO A 271 -2.10 -18.03 -3.96
CA PRO A 271 -1.00 -18.21 -3.01
C PRO A 271 0.34 -18.18 -3.73
N VAL A 272 1.32 -17.46 -3.19
CA VAL A 272 2.66 -17.29 -3.76
C VAL A 272 3.63 -18.08 -2.92
N GLU A 273 4.37 -19.00 -3.53
CA GLU A 273 5.38 -19.81 -2.82
C GLU A 273 6.37 -18.91 -2.06
N GLY A 274 6.59 -19.21 -0.77
CA GLY A 274 7.49 -18.45 0.11
C GLY A 274 7.02 -17.04 0.50
N VAL A 275 5.88 -16.55 0.00
CA VAL A 275 5.42 -15.17 0.25
C VAL A 275 4.01 -15.13 0.84
N LEU A 276 3.04 -15.75 0.17
CA LEU A 276 1.62 -15.62 0.47
C LEU A 276 0.99 -16.99 0.56
N ALA A 277 0.52 -17.37 1.75
CA ALA A 277 -0.28 -18.55 1.95
C ALA A 277 -1.62 -18.21 2.60
N TYR A 278 -2.52 -19.19 2.62
CA TYR A 278 -3.84 -19.05 3.21
C TYR A 278 -4.14 -20.23 4.13
N ASP A 279 -4.67 -19.92 5.31
CA ASP A 279 -5.43 -20.87 6.12
C ASP A 279 -6.89 -20.42 6.15
N ARG A 280 -7.70 -21.02 5.27
CA ARG A 280 -9.08 -20.60 4.99
C ARG A 280 -9.15 -19.11 4.61
N ASP A 281 -9.61 -18.26 5.52
CA ASP A 281 -9.73 -16.81 5.33
C ASP A 281 -8.64 -16.02 6.06
N ARG A 282 -7.64 -16.70 6.64
CA ARG A 282 -6.49 -16.07 7.24
C ARG A 282 -5.39 -15.96 6.18
N VAL A 283 -4.93 -14.74 5.95
CA VAL A 283 -3.75 -14.45 5.14
C VAL A 283 -2.51 -14.73 5.98
N ILE A 284 -1.54 -15.44 5.41
CA ILE A 284 -0.27 -15.79 6.05
C ILE A 284 0.84 -15.14 5.22
N ASP A 285 1.60 -14.24 5.83
CA ASP A 285 2.89 -13.80 5.31
C ASP A 285 3.92 -14.89 5.62
N VAL A 286 4.21 -15.74 4.63
CA VAL A 286 5.12 -16.88 4.80
C VAL A 286 6.53 -16.37 5.09
N LYS A 287 6.94 -15.31 4.39
CA LYS A 287 8.27 -14.72 4.51
C LYS A 287 8.51 -14.08 5.88
N GLU A 288 7.49 -13.44 6.46
CA GLU A 288 7.55 -12.92 7.82
C GLU A 288 7.55 -14.04 8.85
N ALA A 289 6.69 -15.07 8.68
CA ALA A 289 6.64 -16.21 9.59
C ALA A 289 7.98 -16.97 9.64
N GLU A 290 8.62 -17.18 8.50
CA GLU A 290 9.95 -17.80 8.42
C GLU A 290 11.03 -16.93 9.05
N ALA A 291 10.97 -15.61 8.86
CA ALA A 291 11.91 -14.68 9.50
C ALA A 291 11.78 -14.69 11.04
N ILE A 292 10.55 -14.69 11.56
CA ILE A 292 10.29 -14.79 13.01
C ILE A 292 10.82 -16.12 13.54
N ALA A 293 10.51 -17.24 12.88
CA ALA A 293 10.99 -18.55 13.30
C ALA A 293 12.53 -18.63 13.31
N ALA A 294 13.20 -18.04 12.31
CA ALA A 294 14.65 -17.98 12.27
C ALA A 294 15.24 -17.15 13.43
N MET A 295 14.61 -16.01 13.77
CA MET A 295 15.01 -15.19 14.91
C MET A 295 14.81 -15.90 16.25
N GLU A 296 13.74 -16.68 16.40
CA GLU A 296 13.50 -17.48 17.61
C GLU A 296 14.58 -18.56 17.80
N VAL A 297 14.97 -19.25 16.72
CA VAL A 297 16.07 -20.24 16.75
C VAL A 297 17.40 -19.58 17.10
N GLU A 298 17.69 -18.41 16.53
CA GLU A 298 18.91 -17.66 16.86
C GLU A 298 18.91 -17.19 18.33
N ALA A 299 17.77 -16.72 18.83
CA ALA A 299 17.62 -16.31 20.22
C ALA A 299 17.80 -17.49 21.20
N GLU A 300 17.26 -18.66 20.88
CA GLU A 300 17.44 -19.88 21.67
C GLU A 300 18.92 -20.31 21.70
N ALA A 301 19.59 -20.32 20.55
CA ALA A 301 21.03 -20.64 20.47
C ALA A 301 21.91 -19.66 21.26
N LEU A 302 21.57 -18.36 21.25
CA LEU A 302 22.27 -17.36 22.06
C LEU A 302 22.03 -17.54 23.55
N ALA A 303 20.83 -17.96 23.95
CA ALA A 303 20.52 -18.27 25.35
C ALA A 303 21.30 -19.49 25.85
N GLU A 304 21.35 -20.58 25.07
CA GLU A 304 22.14 -21.78 25.39
C GLU A 304 23.64 -21.46 25.48
N ALA A 305 24.16 -20.65 24.56
CA ALA A 305 25.56 -20.21 24.60
C ALA A 305 25.87 -19.35 25.83
N ALA A 306 24.94 -18.48 26.25
CA ALA A 306 25.10 -17.67 27.45
C ALA A 306 25.10 -18.52 28.72
N GLU A 307 24.25 -19.54 28.80
CA GLU A 307 24.22 -20.51 29.90
C GLU A 307 25.54 -21.29 29.98
N ALA A 308 26.03 -21.82 28.86
CA ALA A 308 27.32 -22.52 28.82
C ALA A 308 28.52 -21.64 29.23
N VAL A 309 28.49 -20.35 28.88
CA VAL A 309 29.51 -19.38 29.32
C VAL A 309 29.41 -19.11 30.83
N ALA A 310 28.20 -19.02 31.38
CA ALA A 310 27.98 -18.85 32.81
C ALA A 310 28.48 -20.08 33.61
N GLU A 311 28.14 -21.29 33.17
CA GLU A 311 28.63 -22.53 33.78
C GLU A 311 30.16 -22.64 33.70
N ALA A 312 30.76 -22.27 32.56
CA ALA A 312 32.21 -22.25 32.41
C ALA A 312 32.90 -21.23 33.34
N ALA A 313 32.28 -20.06 33.55
CA ALA A 313 32.79 -19.06 34.47
C ALA A 313 32.75 -19.52 35.92
N GLU A 314 31.65 -20.16 36.35
CA GLU A 314 31.53 -20.76 37.69
C GLU A 314 32.57 -21.87 37.91
N ALA A 315 32.77 -22.74 36.92
CA ALA A 315 33.79 -23.79 37.00
C ALA A 315 35.23 -23.24 37.08
N ILE A 316 35.51 -22.09 36.47
CA ILE A 316 36.81 -21.41 36.59
C ILE A 316 36.99 -20.85 38.01
N GLU A 317 35.95 -20.19 38.56
CA GLU A 317 35.99 -19.65 39.92
C GLU A 317 36.23 -20.75 40.96
N ASP A 318 35.52 -21.88 40.84
CA ASP A 318 35.71 -23.05 41.69
C ASP A 318 37.13 -23.62 41.60
N ALA A 319 37.69 -23.70 40.39
CA ALA A 319 39.05 -24.18 40.16
C ALA A 319 40.11 -23.24 40.76
N GLU A 320 39.92 -21.92 40.64
CA GLU A 320 40.78 -20.91 41.25
C GLU A 320 40.73 -20.96 42.78
N ALA A 321 39.55 -21.15 43.37
CA ALA A 321 39.40 -21.31 44.82
C ALA A 321 40.12 -22.55 45.35
N ALA A 322 39.98 -23.69 44.67
CA ALA A 322 40.67 -24.93 45.03
C ALA A 322 42.20 -24.79 44.93
N LEU A 323 42.70 -24.12 43.88
CA LEU A 323 44.13 -23.81 43.73
C LEU A 323 44.64 -22.92 44.87
N GLY A 324 43.85 -21.92 45.29
CA GLY A 324 44.19 -21.05 46.42
C GLY A 324 44.37 -21.82 47.73
N GLU A 325 43.53 -22.82 47.99
CA GLU A 325 43.61 -23.67 49.18
C GLU A 325 44.87 -24.55 49.17
N VAL A 326 45.17 -25.18 48.03
CA VAL A 326 46.39 -26.01 47.86
C VAL A 326 47.66 -25.16 48.04
N VAL A 327 47.68 -23.94 47.50
CA VAL A 327 48.82 -23.02 47.67
C VAL A 327 48.96 -22.60 49.14
N ALA A 328 47.86 -22.30 49.84
CA ALA A 328 47.89 -21.94 51.26
C ALA A 328 48.37 -23.09 52.16
N GLU A 329 47.93 -24.32 51.88
CA GLU A 329 48.36 -25.53 52.60
C GLU A 329 49.86 -25.78 52.40
N SER A 330 50.36 -25.67 51.17
CA SER A 330 51.80 -25.82 50.87
C SER A 330 52.66 -24.74 51.56
N ALA A 331 52.16 -23.50 51.68
CA ALA A 331 52.86 -22.42 52.35
C ALA A 331 52.94 -22.63 53.87
N ALA A 332 51.88 -23.20 54.49
CA ALA A 332 51.86 -23.55 55.90
C ALA A 332 52.84 -24.69 56.25
N GLU A 333 52.95 -25.70 55.38
CA GLU A 333 53.88 -26.81 55.54
C GLU A 333 55.35 -26.34 55.42
N THR A 334 55.60 -25.37 54.54
CA THR A 334 56.93 -24.77 54.37
C THR A 334 57.35 -23.93 55.58
N ALA A 335 56.40 -23.27 56.26
CA ALA A 335 56.66 -22.48 57.47
C ALA A 335 56.97 -23.37 58.68
N ALA A 336 56.25 -24.50 58.84
CA ALA A 336 56.47 -25.47 59.92
C ALA A 336 57.81 -26.23 59.81
N GLY A 337 58.37 -26.35 58.60
CA GLY A 337 59.68 -26.97 58.37
C GLY A 337 60.90 -26.12 58.77
N SER A 338 60.71 -24.86 59.20
CA SER A 338 61.82 -23.93 59.49
C SER A 338 62.19 -23.78 60.97
N GLU A 339 61.52 -24.49 61.89
CA GLU A 339 61.76 -24.41 63.34
C GLU A 339 62.57 -25.59 63.93
N ASN A 340 63.33 -26.34 63.12
CA ASN A 340 64.18 -27.45 63.58
C ASN A 340 65.68 -27.20 63.40
#